data_AF-A0A522B6A8-F1
#
_entry.id   AF-A0A522B6A8-F1
#
_cell.length_a   1.000
_cell.length_b   1.000
_cell.length_c   1.000
_cell.angle_alpha   90.00
_cell.angle_beta   90.00
_cell.angle_gamma   90.00
#
_symmetry.space_group_name_H-M   'P 1'
#
loop_
_entity.id
_entity.type
_entity.pdbx_description
1 polymer ?
#
loop_
_entity_poly.entity_id
_entity_poly.type
_entity_poly.pdbx_seq_one_letter_code
_entity_poly.pdbx_strand_id
1 'polypeptide(L)' 'MTWTEPGAFPVAPGVHRIPLPLPNDGLRAVNVYTVETDDGLVLVDGGWAIPEAREVLGAGLAEIGA' A
#
# COMPACT_ATOMS: atom_id res chain seq x y z
N MET A 1 11.83 9.77 5.51
CA MET A 1 10.81 8.75 5.81
C MET A 1 11.42 7.38 5.59
N THR A 2 11.12 6.42 6.46
CA THR A 2 11.58 5.04 6.27
C THR A 2 10.71 4.38 5.21
N TRP A 3 11.25 3.49 4.37
CA TRP A 3 10.46 2.85 3.31
C TRP A 3 9.30 1.96 3.83
N THR A 4 9.31 1.67 5.14
CA THR A 4 8.32 0.86 5.87
C THR A 4 7.22 1.68 6.52
N GLU A 5 7.27 3.01 6.42
CA GLU A 5 6.26 3.89 7.01
C GLU A 5 4.91 3.66 6.31
N PRO A 6 3.79 3.54 7.06
CA PRO A 6 2.47 3.37 6.45
C PRO A 6 2.01 4.66 5.75
N GLY A 7 1.15 4.51 4.74
CA GLY A 7 0.58 5.61 3.96
C GLY A 7 0.67 5.37 2.45
N ALA A 8 0.04 6.24 1.66
CA ALA A 8 0.12 6.25 0.21
C ALA A 8 1.17 7.24 -0.28
N PHE A 9 2.32 6.73 -0.75
CA PHE A 9 3.45 7.56 -1.18
C PHE A 9 3.47 7.67 -2.70
N PRO A 10 3.35 8.87 -3.30
CA PRO A 10 3.47 9.03 -4.74
C PRO A 10 4.92 8.73 -5.17
N VAL A 11 5.06 7.86 -6.17
CA VAL A 11 6.37 7.43 -6.70
C VAL A 11 6.54 7.71 -8.20
N ALA A 12 5.42 7.93 -8.90
CA ALA A 12 5.33 8.44 -10.26
C ALA A 12 3.93 9.08 -10.45
N PRO A 13 3.68 9.87 -11.51
CA PRO A 13 2.34 10.37 -11.79
C PRO A 13 1.31 9.23 -11.84
N GLY A 14 0.27 9.33 -11.02
CA GLY A 14 -0.79 8.33 -10.90
C GLY A 14 -0.38 7.00 -10.25
N VAL A 15 0.82 6.90 -9.65
CA VAL A 15 1.30 5.67 -9.01
C VAL A 15 1.65 5.93 -7.55
N HIS A 16 0.99 5.21 -6.65
CA HIS A 16 1.28 5.25 -5.22
C HIS A 16 1.84 3.92 -4.73
N ARG A 17 2.82 3.99 -3.83
CA ARG A 17 3.35 2.85 -3.07
C ARG A 17 2.71 2.86 -1.68
N ILE A 18 2.18 1.72 -1.26
CA ILE A 18 1.61 1.49 0.07
C ILE A 18 2.40 0.34 0.73
N PRO A 19 3.35 0.63 1.65
CA PRO A 19 4.05 -0.40 2.40
C PRO A 19 3.09 -1.08 3.39
N LEU A 20 2.99 -2.42 3.31
CA LEU A 20 2.17 -3.23 4.21
C LEU A 20 3.05 -4.08 5.14
N PRO A 21 2.69 -4.21 6.44
CA PRO A 21 3.43 -5.02 7.38
C PRO A 21 3.39 -6.51 6.99
N LEU A 22 4.48 -7.21 7.29
CA LEU A 22 4.58 -8.66 7.19
C LEU A 22 4.68 -9.26 8.61
N PRO A 23 4.19 -10.49 8.82
CA PRO A 23 4.40 -11.17 10.09
C PRO A 23 5.85 -11.60 10.26
N ASN A 24 6.33 -11.63 11.51
CA ASN A 24 7.67 -12.07 11.92
C ASN A 24 8.82 -11.11 11.50
N ASP A 25 10.05 -11.46 11.86
CA ASP A 25 11.24 -10.59 11.80
C ASP A 25 12.14 -10.79 10.56
N GLY A 26 11.74 -11.64 9.62
CA GLY A 26 12.53 -11.93 8.40
C GLY A 26 12.47 -10.84 7.32
N LEU A 27 11.32 -10.20 7.13
CA LEU A 27 11.10 -9.12 6.16
C LEU A 27 10.25 -8.01 6.81
N ARG A 28 10.65 -6.74 6.64
CA ARG A 28 10.04 -5.61 7.38
C ARG A 28 8.68 -5.15 6.84
N ALA A 29 8.49 -5.17 5.52
CA ALA A 29 7.24 -4.81 4.84
C ALA A 29 7.29 -5.30 3.39
N VAL A 30 6.13 -5.41 2.75
CA VAL A 30 5.96 -5.59 1.30
C VAL A 30 5.37 -4.33 0.69
N ASN A 31 5.78 -3.98 -0.53
CA ASN A 31 5.20 -2.85 -1.24
C ASN A 31 4.01 -3.31 -2.08
N VAL A 32 2.84 -2.77 -1.79
CA VAL A 32 1.69 -2.80 -2.68
C VAL A 32 1.69 -1.49 -3.49
N TYR A 33 1.20 -1.53 -4.72
CA TYR A 33 1.09 -0.33 -5.54
C TYR A 33 -0.33 -0.13 -6.03
N THR A 34 -0.77 1.12 -6.07
CA THR A 34 -1.95 1.52 -6.83
C THR A 34 -1.53 2.27 -8.08
N VAL A 35 -2.27 2.05 -9.16
CA VAL A 35 -2.15 2.78 -10.42
C VAL A 35 -3.51 3.37 -10.74
N GLU A 36 -3.56 4.69 -10.87
CA GLU A 36 -4.74 5.42 -11.30
C GLU A 36 -5.05 5.12 -12.78
N THR A 37 -6.31 4.88 -13.07
CA THR A 37 -6.85 4.67 -14.41
C THR A 37 -8.18 5.41 -14.54
N ASP A 38 -8.69 5.53 -15.76
CA ASP A 38 -9.99 6.16 -16.01
C ASP A 38 -11.17 5.42 -15.34
N ASP A 39 -11.00 4.13 -15.04
CA ASP A 39 -11.99 3.27 -14.39
C ASP A 39 -11.79 3.13 -12.87
N GLY A 40 -10.86 3.89 -12.28
CA GLY A 40 -10.50 3.84 -10.86
C GLY A 40 -9.10 3.29 -10.62
N LEU A 41 -8.88 2.69 -9.44
CA LEU A 41 -7.56 2.22 -9.03
C LEU A 41 -7.34 0.74 -9.41
N VAL A 42 -6.20 0.47 -10.05
CA VAL A 42 -5.66 -0.90 -10.18
C VAL A 42 -4.70 -1.16 -9.03
N LEU A 43 -4.87 -2.29 -8.35
CA LEU A 43 -3.98 -2.74 -7.28
C LEU A 43 -2.99 -3.78 -7.82
N VAL A 44 -1.69 -3.56 -7.59
CA VAL A 44 -0.63 -4.52 -7.84
C VAL A 44 -0.22 -5.14 -6.51
N ASP A 45 -0.43 -6.46 -6.39
CA ASP A 45 -0.31 -7.23 -5.14
C ASP A 45 -1.36 -6.84 -4.07
N GLY A 46 -1.51 -7.63 -3.02
CA GLY A 46 -2.38 -7.34 -1.86
C GLY A 46 -1.68 -7.55 -0.51
N GLY A 47 -0.39 -7.91 -0.53
CA GLY A 47 0.37 -8.24 0.66
C GLY A 47 -0.16 -9.50 1.36
N TRP A 48 0.07 -9.60 2.67
CA TRP A 48 -0.37 -10.75 3.46
C TRP A 48 -1.78 -10.54 4.02
N ALA A 49 -2.58 -11.59 4.02
CA ALA A 49 -3.95 -11.61 4.54
C ALA A 49 -4.08 -11.55 6.08
N ILE A 50 -3.41 -10.61 6.75
CA ILE A 50 -3.47 -10.37 8.20
C ILE A 50 -4.31 -9.11 8.53
N PRO A 51 -4.89 -8.99 9.74
CA PRO A 51 -5.72 -7.84 10.11
C PRO A 51 -5.01 -6.49 9.98
N GLU A 52 -3.78 -6.39 10.48
CA GLU A 52 -2.99 -5.15 10.46
C GLU A 52 -2.71 -4.65 9.03
N ALA A 53 -2.36 -5.56 8.12
CA ALA A 53 -2.12 -5.21 6.71
C ALA A 53 -3.41 -4.71 6.02
N ARG A 54 -4.58 -5.25 6.38
CA ARG A 54 -5.86 -4.77 5.85
C ARG A 54 -6.19 -3.36 6.34
N GLU A 55 -5.92 -3.07 7.61
CA GLU A 55 -6.11 -1.74 8.19
C GLU A 55 -5.20 -0.70 7.53
N VAL A 56 -3.91 -1.01 7.39
CA VAL A 56 -2.93 -0.13 6.73
C VAL A 56 -3.28 0.08 5.26
N LEU A 57 -3.68 -0.98 4.54
CA LEU A 57 -4.11 -0.86 3.14
C LEU A 57 -5.35 0.03 3.03
N GLY A 58 -6.36 -0.17 3.89
CA GLY A 58 -7.57 0.65 3.89
C GLY A 58 -7.29 2.13 4.16
N ALA A 59 -6.42 2.42 5.13
CA ALA A 59 -6.01 3.80 5.43
C ALA A 59 -5.28 4.45 4.25
N GLY A 60 -4.33 3.75 3.63
CA GLY A 60 -3.61 4.25 2.46
C GLY A 60 -4.51 4.47 1.24
N LEU A 61 -5.49 3.59 1.01
CA LEU A 61 -6.48 3.76 -0.05
C LEU A 61 -7.39 4.98 0.20
N ALA A 62 -7.81 5.21 1.45
CA ALA A 62 -8.61 6.38 1.81
C ALA A 62 -7.86 7.71 1.61
N GLU A 63 -6.53 7.74 1.82
CA GLU A 63 -5.69 8.93 1.55
C GLU A 63 -5.72 9.36 0.08
N ILE A 64 -5.95 8.43 -0.84
CA ILE A 64 -6.02 8.67 -2.29
C ILE A 64 -7.45 8.65 -2.84
N GLY A 65 -8.45 8.74 -1.96
CA GLY A 65 -9.85 8.97 -2.33
C GLY A 65 -10.63 7.74 -2.80
N ALA A 66 -10.16 6.53 -2.45
CA ALA A 66 -10.89 5.28 -2.68
C ALA A 66 -11.94 4.99 -1.60
#